data_AF-A0A2V7XTF0-F1
#
_entry.id   AF-A0A2V7XTF0-F1
#
_cell.length_a   1.000
_cell.length_b   1.000
_cell.length_c   1.000
_cell.angle_alpha   90.00
_cell.angle_beta   90.00
_cell.angle_gamma   90.00
#
_symmetry.space_group_name_H-M   'P 1'
#
loop_
_entity.id
_entity.type
_entity.pdbx_description
1 polymer ?
#
loop_
_entity_poly.entity_id
_entity_poly.type
_entity_poly.pdbx_seq_one_letter_code
_entity_poly.pdbx_strand_id
1 'polypeptide(L)' 'MSDEERDPPSNGAAVADDPTADLRSRVRAYERKLLLSALAAAGGNQRKAAATLGLLPTTFHEKLKRHGIRP' A
#
# COMPACT_ATOMS: atom_id res chain seq x y z
N MET A 1 41.98 -8.79 -3.30
CA MET A 1 41.19 -8.44 -2.10
C MET A 1 40.02 -7.64 -2.63
N SER A 2 38.83 -8.21 -2.46
CA SER A 2 37.60 -7.79 -3.13
C SER A 2 37.09 -6.48 -2.57
N ASP A 3 37.03 -5.45 -3.42
CA ASP A 3 36.15 -4.31 -3.20
C ASP A 3 34.73 -4.79 -3.50
N GLU A 4 34.04 -5.22 -2.44
CA GLU A 4 32.62 -5.58 -2.45
C GLU A 4 31.81 -4.30 -2.59
N GLU A 5 31.56 -3.89 -3.83
CA GLU A 5 30.73 -2.73 -4.17
C GLU A 5 29.31 -2.97 -3.64
N ARG A 6 29.02 -2.28 -2.54
CA ARG A 6 27.79 -2.38 -1.76
C ARG A 6 26.64 -1.78 -2.57
N ASP A 7 25.86 -2.65 -3.21
CA ASP A 7 24.59 -2.29 -3.87
C ASP A 7 23.70 -1.51 -2.88
N PRO A 8 23.27 -0.27 -3.17
CA PRO A 8 22.40 0.47 -2.28
C PRO A 8 21.05 -0.26 -2.16
N PRO A 9 20.48 -0.40 -0.95
CA PRO A 9 19.19 -1.07 -0.80
C PRO A 9 18.12 -0.28 -1.55
N SER A 10 17.57 -0.91 -2.59
CA SER A 10 16.37 -0.49 -3.30
C SER A 10 15.25 -0.19 -2.31
N ASN A 11 14.92 1.10 -2.19
CA ASN A 11 13.93 1.68 -1.26
C ASN A 11 12.50 1.36 -1.71
N GLY A 12 12.16 0.06 -1.78
CA GLY A 12 10.85 -0.43 -2.23
C GLY A 12 10.42 -1.76 -1.60
N ALA A 13 11.31 -2.46 -0.90
CA ALA A 13 10.99 -3.74 -0.29
C ALA A 13 10.83 -3.61 1.24
N ALA A 14 9.62 -3.88 1.72
CA ALA A 14 9.31 -4.23 3.11
C ALA A 14 9.34 -3.13 4.19
N VAL A 15 8.39 -2.18 4.13
CA VAL A 15 7.75 -1.66 5.38
C VAL A 15 6.77 -2.70 5.95
N ALA A 16 7.17 -3.98 5.93
CA ALA A 16 6.33 -5.09 6.34
C ALA A 16 6.45 -5.27 7.85
N ASP A 17 5.38 -4.86 8.54
CA ASP A 17 5.04 -5.23 9.91
C ASP A 17 6.20 -5.05 10.90
N ASP A 18 6.56 -3.79 11.16
CA ASP A 18 7.37 -3.47 12.33
C ASP A 18 6.60 -3.93 13.58
N PRO A 19 7.07 -4.98 14.28
CA PRO A 19 6.36 -5.52 15.44
C PRO A 19 6.35 -4.55 16.62
N THR A 20 7.18 -3.51 16.59
CA THR A 20 7.23 -2.45 17.59
C THR A 20 6.30 -1.28 17.29
N ALA A 21 5.69 -1.25 16.10
CA ALA A 21 4.73 -0.22 15.72
C ALA A 21 3.39 -0.38 16.45
N ASP A 22 2.78 0.74 16.80
CA ASP A 22 1.46 0.76 17.43
C ASP A 22 0.36 0.16 16.52
N LEU A 23 -0.76 -0.25 17.13
CA LEU A 23 -1.89 -0.84 16.41
C LEU A 23 -2.35 0.05 15.23
N ARG A 24 -2.37 1.38 15.44
CA ARG A 24 -2.83 2.34 14.44
C ARG A 24 -1.94 2.31 13.19
N SER A 25 -0.63 2.25 13.37
CA SER A 25 0.34 2.20 12.28
C SER A 25 0.25 0.88 11.51
N ARG A 26 0.07 -0.25 12.22
CA ARG A 26 -0.10 -1.58 11.61
C ARG A 26 -1.38 -1.66 10.79
N VAL A 27 -2.51 -1.19 11.34
CA VAL A 27 -3.78 -1.09 10.61
C VAL A 27 -3.63 -0.20 9.38
N ARG A 28 -2.95 0.95 9.50
CA ARG A 28 -2.72 1.86 8.37
C ARG A 28 -1.92 1.16 7.26
N ALA A 29 -0.84 0.45 7.60
CA ALA A 29 -0.02 -0.27 6.64
C ALA A 29 -0.81 -1.39 5.95
N TYR A 30 -1.62 -2.13 6.72
CA TYR A 30 -2.48 -3.18 6.18
C TYR A 30 -3.55 -2.61 5.22
N GLU A 31 -4.26 -1.55 5.61
CA GLU A 31 -5.23 -0.88 4.74
C GLU A 31 -4.57 -0.39 3.45
N ARG A 32 -3.38 0.21 3.53
CA ARG A 32 -2.64 0.68 2.36
C ARG A 32 -2.34 -0.46 1.38
N LYS A 33 -1.93 -1.62 1.88
CA LYS A 33 -1.68 -2.83 1.07
C LYS A 33 -2.95 -3.31 0.36
N LEU A 34 -4.08 -3.35 1.07
CA LEU A 34 -5.36 -3.74 0.48
C LEU A 34 -5.80 -2.81 -0.64
N LEU A 35 -5.70 -1.50 -0.44
CA LEU A 35 -6.08 -0.50 -1.45
C LEU A 35 -5.25 -0.64 -2.73
N LEU A 36 -3.92 -0.81 -2.59
CA LEU A 36 -3.03 -1.01 -3.73
C LEU A 36 -3.28 -2.34 -4.45
N SER A 37 -3.51 -3.41 -3.70
CA SER A 37 -3.84 -4.72 -4.26
C SER A 37 -5.14 -4.67 -5.07
N ALA A 38 -6.17 -3.99 -4.54
CA ALA A 38 -7.44 -3.82 -5.24
C ALA A 38 -7.29 -2.98 -6.50
N LEU A 39 -6.49 -1.90 -6.47
CA LEU A 39 -6.17 -1.09 -7.65
C LEU A 39 -5.44 -1.92 -8.72
N ALA A 40 -4.43 -2.68 -8.33
CA ALA A 40 -3.66 -3.53 -9.24
C ALA A 40 -4.56 -4.58 -9.90
N ALA A 41 -5.37 -5.30 -9.12
CA ALA A 41 -6.32 -6.29 -9.63
C ALA A 41 -7.39 -5.68 -10.56
N ALA A 42 -7.76 -4.42 -10.33
CA ALA A 42 -8.73 -3.69 -11.14
C ALA A 42 -8.11 -2.97 -12.35
N GLY A 43 -6.80 -3.07 -12.58
CA GLY A 43 -6.10 -2.33 -13.64
C GLY A 43 -6.22 -0.81 -13.50
N GLY A 44 -6.17 -0.30 -12.26
CA GLY A 44 -6.32 1.13 -11.95
C GLY A 44 -7.76 1.64 -11.90
N ASN A 45 -8.76 0.81 -12.23
CA ASN A 45 -10.15 1.23 -12.17
C ASN A 45 -10.65 1.30 -10.70
N GLN A 46 -10.66 2.51 -10.14
CA GLN A 46 -11.10 2.76 -8.75
C GLN A 46 -12.51 2.25 -8.44
N ARG A 47 -13.47 2.31 -9.38
CA ARG A 47 -14.83 1.80 -9.15
C ARG A 47 -14.83 0.29 -9.00
N LYS A 48 -14.11 -0.42 -9.87
CA LYS A 48 -13.96 -1.88 -9.77
C LYS A 48 -13.19 -2.25 -8.49
N ALA A 49 -12.09 -1.56 -8.18
CA ALA A 49 -11.31 -1.78 -6.97
C ALA A 49 -12.17 -1.61 -5.69
N ALA A 50 -12.97 -0.53 -5.62
CA ALA A 50 -13.88 -0.30 -4.52
C ALA A 50 -14.90 -1.43 -4.35
N ALA A 51 -15.48 -1.90 -5.46
CA ALA A 51 -16.44 -3.01 -5.43
C ALA A 51 -15.82 -4.31 -4.90
N THR A 52 -14.55 -4.61 -5.23
CA THR A 52 -13.86 -5.81 -4.70
C THR A 52 -13.69 -5.79 -3.18
N LEU A 53 -13.61 -4.60 -2.58
CA LEU A 53 -13.53 -4.42 -1.13
C LEU A 53 -14.88 -4.16 -0.47
N GLY A 54 -15.99 -4.19 -1.22
CA GLY A 54 -17.33 -3.88 -0.71
C GLY A 54 -17.52 -2.40 -0.32
N LEU A 55 -16.75 -1.49 -0.91
CA LEU A 55 -16.77 -0.06 -0.60
C LEU A 55 -17.48 0.74 -1.69
N LEU A 56 -18.05 1.88 -1.30
CA LEU A 56 -18.46 2.92 -2.24
C LEU A 56 -17.21 3.51 -2.93
N PRO A 57 -17.29 3.90 -4.22
CA PRO A 57 -16.17 4.53 -4.93
C PRO A 57 -15.63 5.78 -4.23
N THR A 58 -16.51 6.59 -3.63
CA THR A 58 -16.15 7.79 -2.85
C THR A 58 -15.35 7.43 -1.60
N THR A 59 -15.79 6.42 -0.84
CA THR A 59 -15.08 5.93 0.35
C THR A 59 -13.69 5.41 -0.01
N PHE A 60 -13.58 4.67 -1.11
CA PHE A 60 -12.30 4.17 -1.61
C PHE A 60 -11.37 5.31 -1.99
N HIS A 61 -11.86 6.29 -2.75
CA HIS A 61 -11.10 7.47 -3.15
C HIS A 61 -10.57 8.27 -1.94
N GLU A 62 -11.42 8.51 -0.93
CA GLU A 62 -11.00 9.19 0.28
C GLU A 62 -9.96 8.39 1.09
N LYS A 63 -10.08 7.05 1.11
CA LYS A 63 -9.04 6.18 1.70
C LYS A 63 -7.72 6.31 0.93
N LEU A 64 -7.72 6.32 -0.40
CA LEU A 64 -6.50 6.52 -1.19
C LEU A 64 -5.80 7.84 -0.81
N LYS A 65 -6.55 8.94 -0.74
CA LYS A 65 -6.04 10.25 -0.30
C LYS A 65 -5.40 10.20 1.08
N ARG A 66 -6.10 9.63 2.07
CA ARG A 66 -5.58 9.49 3.46
C ARG A 66 -4.30 8.65 3.55
N HIS A 67 -4.15 7.71 2.64
CA HIS A 67 -2.97 6.85 2.53
C HIS A 67 -1.89 7.40 1.59
N GLY A 68 -2.11 8.58 0.99
CA GLY A 68 -1.16 9.21 0.06
C GLY A 68 -1.02 8.47 -1.28
N ILE A 69 -1.99 7.64 -1.66
CA ILE A 69 -1.99 6.90 -2.92
C ILE A 69 -2.65 7.78 -3.98
N ARG A 70 -1.93 8.05 -5.07
CA ARG A 70 -2.50 8.68 -6.27
C ARG A 70 -2.95 7.57 -7.22
N PRO A 71 -4.19 7.65 -7.75
CA PRO A 71 -4.71 6.68 -8.71
C PRO A 71 -4.06 6.81 -10.08
#